data_AF-A0AAW0XUT3-F1
#
_entry.id   AF-A0AAW0XUT3-F1
#
_cell.length_a   1.000
_cell.length_b   1.000
_cell.length_c   1.000
_cell.angle_alpha   90.00
_cell.angle_beta   90.00
_cell.angle_gamma   90.00
#
_symmetry.space_group_name_H-M   'P 1'
#
loop_
_entity.id
_entity.type
_entity.pdbx_description
1 polymer ?
#
loop_
_entity_poly.entity_id
_entity_poly.type
_entity_poly.pdbx_seq_one_letter_code
_entity_poly.pdbx_strand_id
1 'polypeptide(L)'
;WMRLGMTVDSVGKIPVKHIVRTFASGKTEKMVFSCLEEMGLPSGKGDSIEKEAFTFEKFYKLYHTICPRTDIDELFSSITKGEHITLAQLVTFMNEKQRDPSLNEILYPLYDEKRCMEILTAHEPLKENVEN
;
A
#
# COMPACT_ATOMS: atom_id res chain seq x y z
N TRP A 1 -6.32 8.37 3.49
CA TRP A 1 -6.59 8.67 4.90
C TRP A 1 -6.96 10.13 5.16
N MET A 2 -6.04 11.09 5.03
CA MET A 2 -6.26 12.52 5.40
C MET A 2 -7.57 13.11 4.86
N ARG A 3 -7.86 12.91 3.57
CA ARG A 3 -9.10 13.37 2.95
C ARG A 3 -10.37 12.83 3.65
N LEU A 4 -10.38 11.55 4.04
CA LEU A 4 -11.51 10.96 4.77
C LEU A 4 -11.67 11.62 6.16
N GLY A 5 -10.57 11.84 6.88
CA GLY A 5 -10.57 12.54 8.17
C GLY A 5 -11.03 14.00 8.10
N MET A 6 -10.95 14.62 6.92
CA MET A 6 -11.45 15.98 6.68
C MET A 6 -12.90 16.01 6.19
N THR A 7 -13.46 14.88 5.73
CA THR A 7 -14.82 14.84 5.15
C THR A 7 -15.87 14.53 6.24
N VAL A 8 -16.10 15.50 7.12
CA VAL A 8 -16.93 15.35 8.33
C VAL A 8 -18.34 15.90 8.21
N ASP A 9 -19.23 15.47 9.11
CA ASP A 9 -20.56 16.03 9.29
C ASP A 9 -20.55 17.36 10.09
N SER A 10 -21.74 17.89 10.38
CA SER A 10 -21.93 19.15 11.10
C SER A 10 -21.46 19.11 12.56
N VAL A 11 -21.22 17.92 13.13
CA VAL A 11 -20.69 17.74 14.49
C VAL A 11 -19.21 17.31 14.48
N GLY A 12 -18.57 17.30 13.31
CA GLY A 12 -17.14 17.04 13.17
C GLY A 12 -16.74 15.56 13.14
N LYS A 13 -17.70 14.64 12.99
CA LYS A 13 -17.44 13.19 12.90
C LYS A 13 -17.36 12.73 11.45
N ILE A 14 -16.69 11.61 11.20
CA ILE A 14 -16.50 11.05 9.85
C ILE A 14 -17.70 10.14 9.53
N PRO A 15 -18.58 10.49 8.57
CA PRO A 15 -19.72 9.65 8.23
C PRO A 15 -19.28 8.33 7.58
N VAL A 16 -19.82 7.20 8.05
CA VAL A 16 -19.49 5.87 7.51
C VAL A 16 -19.77 5.79 6.01
N LYS A 17 -20.86 6.42 5.53
CA LYS A 17 -21.20 6.52 4.10
C LYS A 17 -20.07 7.07 3.23
N HIS A 18 -19.21 7.97 3.75
CA HIS A 18 -18.09 8.52 2.98
C HIS A 18 -16.94 7.52 2.84
N ILE A 19 -16.70 6.73 3.89
CA ILE A 19 -15.72 5.63 3.86
C ILE A 19 -16.20 4.57 2.87
N VAL A 20 -17.43 4.10 3.01
CA VAL A 20 -18.04 3.11 2.10
C VAL A 20 -17.95 3.55 0.65
N ARG A 21 -18.35 4.79 0.33
CA ARG A 21 -18.27 5.32 -1.04
C ARG A 21 -16.84 5.34 -1.60
N THR A 22 -15.84 5.55 -0.74
CA THR A 22 -14.42 5.59 -1.15
C THR A 22 -13.89 4.21 -1.52
N PHE A 23 -14.40 3.17 -0.87
CA PHE A 23 -13.91 1.80 -0.99
C PHE A 23 -14.81 0.88 -1.85
N ALA A 24 -16.06 1.28 -2.07
CA ALA A 24 -17.03 0.54 -2.89
C ALA A 24 -16.71 0.52 -4.39
N SER A 25 -15.66 1.21 -4.86
CA SER A 25 -15.21 1.13 -6.25
C SER A 25 -14.51 -0.20 -6.58
N GLY A 26 -14.13 -1.00 -5.58
CA GLY A 26 -13.44 -2.29 -5.76
C GLY A 26 -14.05 -3.50 -5.06
N LYS A 27 -14.98 -3.31 -4.10
CA LYS A 27 -15.67 -4.37 -3.35
C LYS A 27 -17.11 -3.96 -3.02
N THR A 28 -17.91 -4.89 -2.50
CA THR A 28 -19.29 -4.60 -2.08
C THR A 28 -19.33 -3.72 -0.84
N GLU A 29 -20.34 -2.87 -0.71
CA GLU A 29 -20.55 -2.04 0.50
C GLU A 29 -20.61 -2.90 1.77
N LYS A 30 -21.23 -4.09 1.67
CA LYS A 30 -21.33 -5.06 2.77
C LYS A 30 -19.96 -5.45 3.33
N MET A 31 -18.97 -5.65 2.46
CA MET A 31 -17.61 -5.99 2.89
C MET A 31 -16.96 -4.83 3.65
N VAL A 32 -17.17 -3.59 3.21
CA VAL A 32 -16.63 -2.41 3.91
C VAL A 32 -17.23 -2.29 5.32
N PHE A 33 -18.54 -2.50 5.46
CA PHE A 33 -19.21 -2.48 6.76
C PHE A 33 -18.68 -3.56 7.71
N SER A 34 -18.51 -4.81 7.23
CA SER A 34 -17.93 -5.89 8.03
C SER A 34 -16.50 -5.59 8.48
N CYS A 35 -15.65 -5.03 7.60
CA CYS A 35 -14.29 -4.65 7.98
C CYS A 35 -14.27 -3.54 9.04
N LEU A 36 -15.20 -2.59 9.00
CA LEU A 36 -15.33 -1.56 10.04
C LEU A 36 -15.73 -2.17 11.38
N GLU A 37 -16.70 -3.08 11.37
CA GLU A 37 -17.16 -3.81 12.57
C GLU A 37 -16.02 -4.62 13.21
N GLU A 38 -15.24 -5.36 12.42
CA GLU A 38 -14.05 -6.11 12.88
C GLU A 38 -12.96 -5.20 13.48
N MET A 39 -12.92 -3.94 13.08
CA MET A 39 -12.00 -2.93 13.62
C MET A 39 -12.56 -2.19 14.85
N GLY A 40 -13.72 -2.62 15.34
CA GLY A 40 -14.44 -1.97 16.44
C GLY A 40 -14.83 -0.53 16.11
N LEU A 41 -15.09 -0.24 14.83
CA LEU A 41 -15.55 1.06 14.37
C LEU A 41 -17.06 1.02 14.11
N PRO A 42 -17.76 2.18 14.23
CA PRO A 42 -19.14 2.29 13.79
C PRO A 42 -19.29 1.83 12.33
N SER A 43 -20.26 0.93 12.09
CA SER A 43 -20.46 0.23 10.81
C SER A 43 -21.89 0.36 10.28
N GLY A 44 -22.79 1.07 10.96
CA GLY A 44 -24.11 1.37 10.45
C GLY A 44 -24.07 2.38 9.29
N LYS A 45 -25.00 2.26 8.34
CA LYS A 45 -25.10 3.17 7.19
C LYS A 45 -25.31 4.64 7.58
N GLY A 46 -25.97 4.88 8.72
CA GLY A 46 -26.20 6.20 9.29
C GLY A 46 -25.17 6.64 10.33
N ASP A 47 -24.20 5.79 10.65
CA ASP A 47 -23.26 6.04 11.74
C ASP A 47 -22.18 7.03 11.33
N SER A 48 -21.52 7.60 12.34
CA SER A 48 -20.35 8.45 12.18
C SER A 48 -19.27 8.07 13.19
N ILE A 49 -18.01 8.19 12.78
CA ILE A 49 -16.82 7.77 13.51
C ILE A 49 -16.13 9.00 14.09
N GLU A 50 -15.73 8.95 15.37
CA GLU A 50 -14.85 9.97 15.96
C GLU A 50 -13.51 10.03 15.21
N LYS A 51 -12.97 11.23 14.99
CA LYS A 51 -11.72 11.39 14.21
C LYS A 51 -10.56 10.64 14.85
N GLU A 52 -10.50 10.67 16.18
CA GLU A 52 -9.47 10.04 17.00
C GLU A 52 -9.55 8.51 16.92
N ALA A 53 -10.76 7.98 16.70
CA ALA A 53 -10.96 6.54 16.52
C ALA A 53 -10.53 6.06 15.12
N PHE A 54 -10.52 6.93 14.10
CA PHE A 54 -10.13 6.60 12.73
C PHE A 54 -8.64 6.88 12.46
N THR A 55 -7.78 6.14 13.17
CA THR A 55 -6.33 6.25 13.07
C THR A 55 -5.79 5.82 11.69
N PHE A 56 -4.57 6.25 11.37
CA PHE A 56 -3.90 5.81 10.14
C PHE A 56 -3.76 4.29 10.07
N GLU A 57 -3.45 3.63 11.20
CA GLU A 57 -3.33 2.18 11.30
C GLU A 57 -4.63 1.47 10.91
N LYS A 58 -5.78 1.92 11.43
CA LYS A 58 -7.09 1.35 11.05
C LYS A 58 -7.40 1.58 9.58
N PHE A 59 -7.10 2.78 9.05
CA PHE A 59 -7.23 3.04 7.62
C PHE A 59 -6.33 2.14 6.76
N TYR A 60 -5.08 1.94 7.19
CA TYR A 60 -4.11 1.14 6.46
C TYR A 60 -4.53 -0.33 6.42
N LYS A 61 -5.00 -0.87 7.55
CA LYS A 61 -5.61 -2.20 7.62
C LYS A 61 -6.83 -2.30 6.69
N LEU A 62 -7.73 -1.32 6.72
CA LEU A 62 -8.95 -1.30 5.91
C LEU A 62 -8.62 -1.30 4.42
N TYR A 63 -7.65 -0.46 4.02
CA TYR A 63 -7.16 -0.36 2.66
C TYR A 63 -6.61 -1.69 2.15
N HIS A 64 -5.74 -2.35 2.92
CA HIS A 64 -5.17 -3.65 2.53
C HIS A 64 -6.21 -4.77 2.45
N THR A 65 -7.19 -4.80 3.35
CA THR A 65 -8.24 -5.82 3.32
C THR A 65 -9.18 -5.65 2.13
N ILE A 66 -9.57 -4.42 1.80
CA ILE A 66 -10.54 -4.16 0.74
C ILE A 66 -9.88 -4.15 -0.64
N CYS A 67 -8.65 -3.64 -0.73
CA CYS A 67 -7.91 -3.49 -1.97
C CYS A 67 -6.68 -4.40 -1.95
N PRO A 68 -6.85 -5.73 -2.00
CA PRO A 68 -5.72 -6.64 -2.06
C PRO A 68 -4.90 -6.35 -3.32
N ARG A 69 -3.59 -6.25 -3.17
CA ARG A 69 -2.65 -5.96 -4.25
C ARG A 69 -2.06 -7.25 -4.82
N THR A 70 -2.92 -8.12 -5.36
CA THR A 70 -2.50 -9.39 -5.97
C THR A 70 -1.55 -9.18 -7.14
N ASP A 71 -1.63 -8.02 -7.80
CA ASP A 71 -0.68 -7.59 -8.82
C ASP A 71 0.76 -7.45 -8.27
N ILE A 72 0.91 -7.00 -7.02
CA ILE A 72 2.21 -6.97 -6.34
C ILE A 72 2.68 -8.39 -6.03
N ASP A 73 1.78 -9.28 -5.57
CA ASP A 73 2.14 -10.67 -5.25
C ASP A 73 2.62 -11.43 -6.50
N GLU A 74 1.92 -11.23 -7.63
CA GLU A 74 2.30 -11.78 -8.93
C GLU A 74 3.63 -11.19 -9.42
N LEU A 75 3.82 -9.87 -9.28
CA LEU A 75 5.08 -9.21 -9.61
C LEU A 75 6.24 -9.74 -8.77
N PHE A 76 6.06 -9.86 -7.45
CA PHE A 76 7.06 -10.38 -6.53
C PHE A 76 7.45 -11.81 -6.91
N SER A 77 6.45 -12.66 -7.17
CA SER A 77 6.63 -14.05 -7.61
C SER A 77 7.34 -14.17 -8.97
N SER A 78 7.21 -13.15 -9.83
CA SER A 78 7.93 -13.10 -11.11
C SER A 78 9.42 -12.77 -10.96
N ILE A 79 9.81 -12.14 -9.85
CA ILE A 79 11.19 -11.72 -9.56
C ILE A 79 11.90 -12.78 -8.71
N THR A 80 11.23 -13.33 -7.71
CA THR A 80 11.83 -14.27 -6.76
C THR A 80 10.88 -15.43 -6.43
N LYS A 81 11.46 -16.59 -6.12
CA LYS A 81 10.77 -17.74 -5.51
C LYS A 81 11.06 -17.88 -4.02
N GLY A 82 11.93 -17.02 -3.48
CA GLY A 82 12.25 -16.96 -2.07
C GLY A 82 11.31 -16.04 -1.32
N GLU A 83 11.51 -15.94 -0.01
CA GLU A 83 10.74 -15.04 0.86
C GLU A 83 11.10 -13.56 0.64
N HIS A 84 12.27 -13.27 0.06
CA HIS A 84 12.81 -11.93 -0.14
C HIS A 84 13.40 -11.79 -1.55
N ILE A 85 13.46 -10.55 -2.05
CA ILE A 85 14.20 -10.19 -3.27
C ILE A 85 15.63 -9.86 -2.86
N THR A 86 16.60 -10.59 -3.40
CA THR A 86 18.02 -10.31 -3.13
C THR A 86 18.48 -9.05 -3.85
N LEU A 87 19.59 -8.45 -3.40
CA LEU A 87 20.19 -7.29 -4.07
C LEU A 87 20.46 -7.56 -5.56
N ALA A 88 20.98 -8.74 -5.89
CA ALA A 88 21.23 -9.14 -7.28
C ALA A 88 19.94 -9.23 -8.10
N GLN A 89 18.86 -9.81 -7.55
CA GLN A 89 17.56 -9.86 -8.21
C GLN A 89 16.97 -8.46 -8.42
N LEU A 90 17.16 -7.56 -7.46
CA LEU A 90 16.73 -6.17 -7.59
C LEU A 90 17.49 -5.44 -8.71
N VAL A 91 18.81 -5.60 -8.77
CA VAL A 91 19.65 -5.02 -9.85
C VAL A 91 19.14 -5.50 -11.22
N THR A 92 18.92 -6.80 -11.38
CA THR A 92 18.38 -7.37 -12.63
C THR A 92 17.00 -6.81 -12.94
N PHE A 93 16.10 -6.76 -11.96
CA PHE A 93 14.74 -6.24 -12.13
C PHE A 93 14.75 -4.77 -12.59
N MET A 94 15.58 -3.94 -11.97
CA MET A 94 15.69 -2.52 -12.31
C MET A 94 16.20 -2.32 -13.74
N ASN A 95 17.20 -3.10 -14.16
CA ASN A 95 17.82 -2.95 -15.48
C ASN A 95 17.05 -3.62 -16.61
N GLU A 96 16.32 -4.71 -16.36
CA GLU A 96 15.65 -5.48 -17.41
C GLU A 96 14.13 -5.24 -17.50
N LYS A 97 13.47 -4.89 -16.38
CA LYS A 97 12.01 -4.75 -16.33
C LYS A 97 11.54 -3.31 -16.16
N GLN A 98 12.29 -2.50 -15.40
CA GLN A 98 11.94 -1.10 -15.17
C GLN A 98 12.58 -0.13 -16.17
N ARG A 99 13.68 -0.55 -16.81
CA ARG A 99 14.41 0.27 -17.77
C ARG A 99 13.70 0.33 -19.12
N ASP A 100 13.60 1.53 -19.69
CA ASP A 100 13.27 1.69 -21.11
C ASP A 100 14.48 1.26 -21.97
N PRO A 101 14.33 0.23 -22.82
CA PRO A 101 15.44 -0.33 -23.61
C PRO A 101 15.93 0.61 -24.72
N SER A 102 15.18 1.66 -25.06
CA SER A 102 15.59 2.65 -26.07
C SER A 102 16.57 3.69 -25.52
N LEU A 103 16.75 3.76 -24.20
CA LEU A 103 17.63 4.73 -23.56
C LEU A 103 19.12 4.34 -23.71
N ASN A 104 19.95 5.32 -24.04
CA ASN A 104 21.39 5.14 -24.16
C ASN A 104 22.04 4.87 -22.79
N GLU A 105 22.86 3.83 -22.69
CA GLU A 105 23.50 3.40 -21.44
C GLU A 105 24.60 4.35 -20.93
N ILE A 106 25.18 5.19 -21.80
CA ILE A 106 26.19 6.19 -21.36
C ILE A 106 25.48 7.38 -20.71
N LEU A 107 24.38 7.85 -21.31
CA LEU A 107 23.62 8.98 -20.78
C LEU A 107 22.74 8.59 -19.59
N TYR A 108 22.26 7.35 -19.58
CA TYR A 108 21.44 6.77 -18.52
C TYR A 108 22.07 5.44 -18.07
N PRO A 109 23.07 5.49 -17.17
CA PRO A 109 23.77 4.30 -16.68
C PRO A 109 22.83 3.27 -16.07
N LEU A 110 23.23 2.01 -16.19
CA LEU A 110 22.55 0.91 -15.51
C LEU A 110 22.66 1.06 -13.98
N TYR A 111 21.68 0.53 -13.28
CA TYR A 111 21.73 0.40 -11.83
C TYR A 111 22.83 -0.60 -11.46
N ASP A 112 23.68 -0.20 -10.51
CA ASP A 112 24.66 -1.07 -9.86
C ASP A 112 24.18 -1.48 -8.45
N GLU A 113 24.94 -2.38 -7.82
CA GLU A 113 24.65 -2.86 -6.47
C GLU A 113 24.58 -1.71 -5.46
N LYS A 114 25.51 -0.74 -5.55
CA LYS A 114 25.54 0.40 -4.64
C LYS A 114 24.25 1.21 -4.72
N ARG A 115 23.80 1.52 -5.94
CA ARG A 115 22.56 2.28 -6.15
C ARG A 115 21.33 1.50 -5.69
N CYS A 116 21.27 0.19 -5.96
CA CYS A 116 20.17 -0.65 -5.49
C CYS A 116 20.15 -0.79 -3.97
N MET A 117 21.32 -0.81 -3.32
CA MET A 117 21.44 -0.84 -1.86
C MET A 117 20.92 0.44 -1.21
N GLU A 118 21.16 1.61 -1.84
CA GLU A 118 20.57 2.88 -1.39
C GLU A 118 19.03 2.84 -1.46
N ILE A 119 18.47 2.23 -2.51
CA ILE A 119 17.02 2.05 -2.67
C ILE A 119 16.47 1.10 -1.60
N LEU A 120 17.10 -0.06 -1.37
CA LEU A 120 16.69 -0.99 -0.33
C LEU A 120 16.69 -0.32 1.04
N THR A 121 17.78 0.36 1.39
CA THR A 121 17.93 1.06 2.67
C THR A 121 16.84 2.13 2.88
N ALA A 122 16.38 2.76 1.81
CA ALA A 122 15.35 3.79 1.88
C ALA A 122 13.93 3.23 2.05
N HIS A 123 13.67 1.99 1.62
CA HIS A 123 12.32 1.44 1.48
C HIS A 123 12.04 0.20 2.33
N GLU A 124 13.06 -0.52 2.78
CA GLU A 124 12.91 -1.69 3.64
C GLU A 124 12.73 -1.25 5.10
N PRO A 125 11.56 -1.46 5.72
CA PRO A 125 11.31 -1.02 7.09
C PRO A 125 12.10 -1.83 8.12
N LEU A 126 12.45 -3.09 7.81
CA LEU A 126 13.16 -3.99 8.72
C LEU A 126 14.65 -4.00 8.39
N LYS A 127 15.47 -3.39 9.26
CA LYS A 127 16.92 -3.29 9.03
C LYS A 127 17.62 -4.63 8.82
N GLU A 128 17.13 -5.68 9.49
CA GLU A 128 17.66 -7.05 9.34
C GLU A 128 17.58 -7.58 7.91
N ASN A 129 16.58 -7.15 7.13
CA ASN A 129 16.42 -7.57 5.74
C ASN A 129 17.40 -6.89 4.78
N VAL A 130 18.01 -5.79 5.19
CA VAL A 130 19.01 -5.05 4.40
C VAL A 130 20.41 -5.62 4.59
N GLU A 131 20.67 -6.24 5.75
CA GLU A 131 21.99 -6.77 6.14
C GLU A 131 22.23 -8.22 5.70
N ASN A 132 21.19 -8.90 5.18
CA ASN A 132 21.22 -10.26 4.66
C ASN A 132 21.52 -10.31 3.15
#